data_AF-A0A9Q4JEX1-F1
#
_entry.id   AF-A0A9Q4JEX1-F1
#
_cell.length_a   1.000
_cell.length_b   1.000
_cell.length_c   1.000
_cell.angle_alpha   90.00
_cell.angle_beta   90.00
_cell.angle_gamma   90.00
#
_symmetry.space_group_name_H-M   'P 1'
#
loop_
_entity.id
_entity.type
_entity.pdbx_description
1 polymer ?
#
loop_
_entity_poly.entity_id
_entity_poly.type
_entity_poly.pdbx_seq_one_letter_code
_entity_poly.pdbx_strand_id
1 'polypeptide(L)'
;MEGARRIGKSTLVEEFAKNEYWGYLLIDFNKVSDSVISVFNNYMNDLDTFFLILSSEYGVKIYPKESIIIFDEILQFPKARQAIKYLVADGRFDYVETGSLIFIKENAKDIAIPSEERTLFMYPMNFEEFAWLMDEEPLIIYIRQCFDKKVPLEQGFHAKTMLLFRQYMIVGGMPKSLSAYRSFSKVSILA
;
A
#
# COMPACT_ATOMS: atom_id res chain seq x y z
N MET A 1 -6.79 -3.04 0.61
CA MET A 1 -6.07 -1.75 0.78
C MET A 1 -6.23 -0.93 -0.48
N GLU A 2 -6.89 0.21 -0.37
CA GLU A 2 -7.26 1.06 -1.50
C GLU A 2 -6.57 2.42 -1.42
N GLY A 3 -6.28 3.01 -2.59
CA GLY A 3 -5.64 4.32 -2.65
C GLY A 3 -5.15 4.64 -4.06
N ALA A 4 -4.65 5.84 -4.28
CA ALA A 4 -4.08 6.23 -5.57
C ALA A 4 -2.94 5.28 -6.02
N ARG A 5 -2.69 5.17 -7.33
CA ARG A 5 -1.54 4.41 -7.84
C ARG A 5 -0.24 5.02 -7.32
N ARG A 6 0.75 4.16 -7.06
CA ARG A 6 2.14 4.52 -6.68
C ARG A 6 2.30 5.26 -5.33
N ILE A 7 1.33 5.16 -4.43
CA ILE A 7 1.45 5.68 -3.06
C ILE A 7 2.16 4.73 -2.07
N GLY A 8 2.60 3.55 -2.53
CA GLY A 8 3.33 2.59 -1.70
C GLY A 8 2.50 1.48 -1.05
N LYS A 9 1.26 1.23 -1.52
CA LYS A 9 0.38 0.17 -0.98
C LYS A 9 1.05 -1.21 -0.97
N SER A 10 1.51 -1.67 -2.14
CA SER A 10 2.14 -2.98 -2.32
C SER A 10 3.40 -3.10 -1.44
N THR A 11 4.20 -2.03 -1.36
CA THR A 11 5.37 -1.96 -0.50
C THR A 11 5.01 -2.09 0.97
N LEU A 12 3.99 -1.38 1.46
CA LEU A 12 3.57 -1.47 2.87
C LEU A 12 3.06 -2.87 3.21
N VAL A 13 2.24 -3.46 2.34
CA VAL A 13 1.66 -4.79 2.56
C VAL A 13 2.73 -5.87 2.54
N GLU A 14 3.68 -5.80 1.61
CA GLU A 14 4.80 -6.74 1.57
C GLU A 14 5.70 -6.61 2.79
N GLU A 15 5.99 -5.37 3.23
CA GLU A 15 6.80 -5.13 4.43
C GLU A 15 6.10 -5.64 5.70
N PHE A 16 4.80 -5.41 5.83
CA PHE A 16 3.99 -5.98 6.90
C PHE A 16 4.04 -7.52 6.89
N ALA A 17 3.89 -8.14 5.72
CA ALA A 17 3.95 -9.60 5.60
C ALA A 17 5.31 -10.18 6.00
N LYS A 18 6.42 -9.51 5.64
CA LYS A 18 7.77 -9.91 6.03
C LYS A 18 8.01 -9.82 7.54
N ASN A 19 7.40 -8.85 8.20
CA ASN A 19 7.63 -8.57 9.62
C ASN A 19 6.71 -9.39 10.53
N GLU A 20 5.49 -9.70 10.10
CA GLU A 20 4.45 -10.29 10.97
C GLU A 20 4.15 -11.77 10.66
N TYR A 21 4.58 -12.30 9.51
CA TYR A 21 4.30 -13.69 9.10
C TYR A 21 5.58 -14.47 8.84
N TRP A 22 5.51 -15.79 9.02
CA TRP A 22 6.63 -16.68 8.74
C TRP A 22 6.90 -16.84 7.25
N GLY A 23 5.85 -16.74 6.44
CA GLY A 23 5.93 -16.79 4.98
C GLY A 23 4.85 -15.94 4.33
N TYR A 24 5.07 -15.59 3.06
CA TYR A 24 4.05 -14.91 2.27
C TYR A 24 4.12 -15.33 0.80
N LEU A 25 2.98 -15.24 0.13
CA LEU A 25 2.85 -15.40 -1.32
C LEU A 25 2.31 -14.09 -1.89
N LEU A 26 3.06 -13.44 -2.78
CA LEU A 26 2.65 -12.20 -3.44
C LEU A 26 2.36 -12.46 -4.92
N ILE A 27 1.12 -12.18 -5.32
CA ILE A 27 0.64 -12.28 -6.71
C ILE A 27 0.34 -10.87 -7.23
N ASP A 28 1.19 -10.35 -8.13
CA ASP A 28 0.96 -9.09 -8.86
C ASP A 28 0.17 -9.37 -10.14
N PHE A 29 -1.13 -9.04 -10.14
CA PHE A 29 -2.03 -9.29 -11.27
C PHE A 29 -1.73 -8.45 -12.52
N ASN A 30 -0.81 -7.48 -12.48
CA ASN A 30 -0.31 -6.85 -13.72
C ASN A 30 0.71 -7.73 -14.46
N LYS A 31 1.26 -8.75 -13.79
CA LYS A 31 2.39 -9.55 -14.30
C LYS A 31 2.17 -11.06 -14.15
N VAL A 32 0.95 -11.50 -13.88
CA VAL A 32 0.64 -12.93 -13.73
C VAL A 32 0.85 -13.69 -15.04
N SER A 33 1.37 -14.91 -14.92
CA SER A 33 1.52 -15.84 -16.04
C SER A 33 0.18 -16.50 -16.37
N ASP A 34 0.07 -17.03 -17.60
CA ASP A 34 -1.09 -17.86 -17.99
C ASP A 34 -1.24 -19.10 -17.10
N SER A 35 -0.13 -19.63 -16.56
CA SER A 35 -0.13 -20.73 -15.58
C SER A 35 -0.93 -20.32 -14.33
N VAL A 36 -0.58 -19.19 -13.71
CA VAL A 36 -1.28 -18.68 -12.53
C VAL A 36 -2.75 -18.39 -12.84
N ILE A 37 -3.07 -17.79 -13.99
CA ILE A 37 -4.46 -17.58 -14.42
C ILE A 37 -5.22 -18.92 -14.53
N SER A 38 -4.58 -19.95 -15.09
CA SER A 38 -5.18 -21.28 -15.20
C SER A 38 -5.47 -21.91 -13.85
N VAL A 39 -4.64 -21.63 -12.83
CA VAL A 39 -4.83 -22.13 -11.47
C VAL A 39 -6.16 -21.65 -10.88
N PHE A 40 -6.45 -20.35 -10.98
CA PHE A 40 -7.73 -19.76 -10.55
C PHE A 40 -8.93 -20.26 -11.36
N ASN A 41 -8.75 -20.68 -12.61
CA ASN A 41 -9.86 -21.17 -13.43
C ASN A 41 -10.19 -22.64 -13.17
N ASN A 42 -9.19 -23.47 -12.89
CA ASN A 42 -9.32 -24.92 -12.97
C ASN A 42 -9.29 -25.62 -11.60
N TYR A 43 -8.66 -25.02 -10.58
CA TYR A 43 -8.38 -25.71 -9.31
C TYR A 43 -9.08 -25.10 -8.09
N MET A 44 -10.03 -24.17 -8.27
CA MET A 44 -10.77 -23.59 -7.15
C MET A 44 -11.61 -24.60 -6.35
N ASN A 45 -11.93 -25.77 -6.93
CA ASN A 45 -12.62 -26.87 -6.26
C ASN A 45 -11.67 -27.83 -5.50
N ASP A 46 -10.35 -27.69 -5.71
CA ASP A 46 -9.31 -28.47 -5.05
C ASP A 46 -8.22 -27.50 -4.56
N LEU A 47 -8.48 -26.94 -3.38
CA LEU A 47 -7.63 -25.89 -2.82
C LEU A 47 -6.23 -26.40 -2.43
N ASP A 48 -6.07 -27.71 -2.16
CA ASP A 48 -4.76 -28.29 -1.88
C ASP A 48 -3.86 -28.21 -3.12
N THR A 49 -4.39 -28.64 -4.27
CA THR A 49 -3.68 -28.52 -5.55
C THR A 49 -3.49 -27.06 -5.95
N PHE A 50 -4.49 -26.21 -5.72
CA PHE A 50 -4.39 -24.76 -5.98
C PHE A 50 -3.18 -24.13 -5.28
N PHE A 51 -3.05 -24.34 -3.96
CA PHE A 51 -1.94 -23.77 -3.20
C PHE A 51 -0.60 -24.42 -3.51
N LEU A 52 -0.58 -25.72 -3.82
CA LEU A 52 0.64 -26.41 -4.24
C LEU A 52 1.20 -25.82 -5.53
N ILE A 53 0.37 -25.62 -6.56
CA ILE A 53 0.81 -25.06 -7.83
C ILE A 53 1.28 -23.62 -7.64
N LEU A 54 0.53 -22.79 -6.91
CA LEU A 54 0.96 -21.41 -6.64
C LEU A 54 2.29 -21.35 -5.89
N SER A 55 2.47 -22.18 -4.86
CA SER A 55 3.74 -22.26 -4.12
C SER A 55 4.90 -22.65 -5.04
N SER A 56 4.67 -23.59 -5.96
CA SER A 56 5.66 -24.03 -6.95
C SER A 56 6.01 -22.95 -7.97
N GLU A 57 5.00 -22.28 -8.54
CA GLU A 57 5.18 -21.22 -9.56
C GLU A 57 5.99 -20.04 -9.01
N TYR A 58 5.74 -19.67 -7.75
CA TYR A 58 6.42 -18.56 -7.09
C TYR A 58 7.69 -18.98 -6.34
N GLY A 59 7.98 -20.27 -6.25
CA GLY A 59 9.14 -20.81 -5.54
C GLY A 59 9.14 -20.47 -4.05
N VAL A 60 7.96 -20.32 -3.45
CA VAL A 60 7.78 -19.98 -2.04
C VAL A 60 7.08 -21.11 -1.30
N LYS A 61 7.42 -21.28 -0.03
CA LYS A 61 6.71 -22.18 0.86
C LYS A 61 5.75 -21.38 1.73
N ILE A 62 4.48 -21.76 1.71
CA ILE A 62 3.44 -21.19 2.58
C ILE A 62 3.05 -22.18 3.67
N TYR A 63 2.72 -21.65 4.84
CA TYR A 63 2.49 -22.39 6.06
C TYR A 63 1.09 -22.04 6.58
N PRO A 64 0.18 -23.03 6.73
CA PRO A 64 -1.16 -22.75 7.24
C PRO A 64 -1.10 -22.01 8.58
N LYS A 65 -1.93 -20.97 8.73
CA LYS A 65 -2.03 -20.06 9.88
C LYS A 65 -0.80 -19.20 10.20
N GLU A 66 0.30 -19.38 9.45
CA GLU A 66 1.55 -18.64 9.64
C GLU A 66 1.98 -17.90 8.37
N SER A 67 1.18 -17.98 7.31
CA SER A 67 1.43 -17.29 6.05
C SER A 67 0.26 -16.47 5.57
N ILE A 68 0.61 -15.38 4.89
CA ILE A 68 -0.32 -14.43 4.29
C ILE A 68 -0.21 -14.47 2.77
N ILE A 69 -1.35 -14.37 2.08
CA ILE A 69 -1.43 -14.28 0.64
C ILE A 69 -1.79 -12.84 0.25
N ILE A 70 -0.92 -12.23 -0.55
CA ILE A 70 -1.07 -10.86 -1.03
C ILE A 70 -1.53 -10.89 -2.49
N PHE A 71 -2.67 -10.29 -2.74
CA PHE A 71 -3.25 -10.08 -4.06
C PHE A 71 -3.06 -8.62 -4.47
N ASP A 72 -2.00 -8.34 -5.22
CA ASP A 72 -1.64 -6.98 -5.62
C ASP A 72 -2.32 -6.60 -6.95
N GLU A 73 -2.94 -5.42 -6.97
CA GLU A 73 -3.74 -4.91 -8.09
C GLU A 73 -4.84 -5.89 -8.55
N ILE A 74 -5.55 -6.49 -7.58
CA ILE A 74 -6.60 -7.50 -7.76
C ILE A 74 -7.69 -7.12 -8.78
N LEU A 75 -7.87 -5.81 -9.01
CA LEU A 75 -8.79 -5.27 -10.01
C LEU A 75 -8.43 -5.66 -11.46
N GLN A 76 -7.18 -6.03 -11.75
CA GLN A 76 -6.78 -6.56 -13.06
C GLN A 76 -7.31 -7.97 -13.31
N PHE A 77 -7.70 -8.70 -12.26
CA PHE A 77 -8.22 -10.06 -12.40
C PHE A 77 -9.46 -10.30 -11.52
N PRO A 78 -10.65 -9.86 -11.97
CA PRO A 78 -11.89 -9.94 -11.20
C PRO A 78 -12.26 -11.34 -10.70
N LYS A 79 -11.85 -12.39 -11.43
CA LYS A 79 -12.09 -13.79 -11.01
C LYS A 79 -11.40 -14.12 -9.69
N ALA A 80 -10.16 -13.67 -9.47
CA ALA A 80 -9.49 -13.89 -8.19
C ALA A 80 -10.20 -13.14 -7.05
N ARG A 81 -10.73 -11.94 -7.31
CA ARG A 81 -11.54 -11.21 -6.32
C ARG A 81 -12.81 -11.98 -5.96
N GLN A 82 -13.52 -12.51 -6.96
CA GLN A 82 -14.72 -13.32 -6.72
C GLN A 82 -14.43 -14.62 -5.95
N ALA A 83 -13.22 -15.15 -6.11
CA ALA A 83 -12.76 -16.34 -5.40
C ALA A 83 -12.46 -16.09 -3.91
N ILE A 84 -12.28 -14.84 -3.48
CA ILE A 84 -11.81 -14.50 -2.13
C ILE A 84 -12.69 -15.12 -1.03
N LYS A 85 -14.01 -15.14 -1.23
CA LYS A 85 -14.95 -15.72 -0.26
C LYS A 85 -14.66 -17.20 0.03
N TYR A 86 -14.24 -17.97 -0.98
CA TYR A 86 -13.94 -19.39 -0.82
C TYR A 86 -12.57 -19.58 -0.15
N LEU A 87 -11.61 -18.73 -0.51
CA LEU A 87 -10.26 -18.74 0.06
C LEU A 87 -10.27 -18.35 1.55
N VAL A 88 -11.05 -17.32 1.92
CA VAL A 88 -11.26 -16.92 3.30
C VAL A 88 -12.03 -17.99 4.09
N ALA A 89 -13.03 -18.64 3.48
CA ALA A 89 -13.79 -19.71 4.12
C ALA A 89 -12.94 -20.97 4.41
N ASP A 90 -11.97 -21.28 3.54
CA ASP A 90 -10.99 -22.35 3.77
C ASP A 90 -10.12 -22.05 5.01
N GLY A 91 -9.76 -20.79 5.21
CA GLY A 91 -9.21 -20.30 6.47
C GLY A 91 -7.78 -20.74 6.77
N ARG A 92 -7.05 -21.37 5.82
CA ARG A 92 -5.64 -21.70 6.04
C ARG A 92 -4.71 -20.50 6.02
N PHE A 93 -5.08 -19.42 5.35
CA PHE A 93 -4.23 -18.24 5.19
C PHE A 93 -5.01 -16.96 5.44
N ASP A 94 -4.29 -15.92 5.84
CA ASP A 94 -4.81 -14.56 5.82
C ASP A 94 -4.61 -13.95 4.42
N TYR A 95 -5.49 -13.03 4.03
CA TYR A 95 -5.48 -12.42 2.71
C TYR A 95 -5.43 -10.91 2.80
N VAL A 96 -4.55 -10.28 2.01
CA VAL A 96 -4.55 -8.83 1.83
C VAL A 96 -4.57 -8.52 0.34
N GLU A 97 -5.52 -7.67 -0.03
CA GLU A 97 -5.68 -7.21 -1.40
C GLU A 97 -5.21 -5.76 -1.55
N THR A 98 -4.67 -5.40 -2.70
CA THR A 98 -4.44 -4.00 -3.08
C THR A 98 -5.20 -3.64 -4.35
N GLY A 99 -5.68 -2.40 -4.41
CA GLY A 99 -6.35 -1.88 -5.61
C GLY A 99 -6.30 -0.36 -5.69
N SER A 100 -6.48 0.16 -6.90
CA SER A 100 -6.58 1.60 -7.13
C SER A 100 -8.04 2.07 -7.19
N LEU A 101 -8.38 3.07 -6.37
CA LEU A 101 -9.72 3.70 -6.31
C LEU A 101 -10.20 4.24 -7.66
N ILE A 102 -9.28 4.76 -8.49
CA ILE A 102 -9.63 5.34 -9.80
C ILE A 102 -10.24 4.27 -10.71
N PHE A 103 -9.73 3.04 -10.64
CA PHE A 103 -10.18 1.93 -11.48
C PHE A 103 -11.58 1.44 -11.09
N ILE A 104 -11.96 1.57 -9.80
CA ILE A 104 -13.30 1.22 -9.32
C ILE A 104 -14.36 2.13 -9.94
N LYS A 105 -14.08 3.44 -10.07
CA LYS A 105 -15.03 4.39 -10.68
C LYS A 105 -15.23 4.15 -12.18
N GLU A 106 -14.18 3.73 -12.89
CA GLU A 106 -14.25 3.47 -14.33
C GLU A 106 -14.88 2.12 -14.67
N ASN A 107 -14.72 1.11 -13.80
CA ASN A 107 -15.20 -0.27 -14.03
C ASN A 107 -16.35 -0.68 -13.07
N ALA A 108 -17.11 0.30 -12.55
CA ALA A 108 -18.16 0.09 -11.54
C ALA A 108 -19.36 -0.76 -12.02
N LYS A 109 -19.45 -1.05 -13.32
CA LYS A 109 -20.49 -1.94 -13.85
C LYS A 109 -19.99 -3.38 -13.66
N ASP A 110 -20.64 -4.12 -12.76
CA ASP A 110 -20.52 -5.57 -12.55
C ASP A 110 -19.46 -6.09 -11.56
N ILE A 111 -18.88 -5.24 -10.71
CA ILE A 111 -18.04 -5.72 -9.60
C ILE A 111 -18.93 -6.01 -8.38
N ALA A 112 -19.27 -7.28 -8.17
CA ALA A 112 -19.79 -7.73 -6.89
C ALA A 112 -18.72 -7.47 -5.81
N ILE A 113 -19.05 -6.62 -4.83
CA ILE A 113 -18.17 -6.36 -3.69
C ILE A 113 -18.39 -7.50 -2.68
N PRO A 114 -17.38 -8.34 -2.41
CA PRO A 114 -17.50 -9.42 -1.43
C PRO A 114 -17.75 -8.86 -0.02
N SER A 115 -18.63 -9.50 0.74
CA SER A 115 -18.92 -9.13 2.13
C SER A 115 -17.77 -9.44 3.10
N GLU A 116 -16.83 -10.26 2.67
CA GLU A 116 -15.68 -10.74 3.44
C GLU A 116 -14.54 -9.70 3.50
N GLU A 117 -14.62 -8.62 2.70
CA GLU A 117 -13.58 -7.62 2.61
C GLU A 117 -13.74 -6.50 3.64
N ARG A 118 -12.63 -6.11 4.29
CA ARG A 118 -12.52 -4.86 5.05
C ARG A 118 -11.63 -3.87 4.31
N THR A 119 -12.21 -2.76 3.84
CA THR A 119 -11.45 -1.73 3.12
C THR A 119 -10.67 -0.84 4.07
N LEU A 120 -9.37 -0.71 3.80
CA LEU A 120 -8.48 0.28 4.41
C LEU A 120 -8.00 1.25 3.32
N PHE A 121 -8.08 2.54 3.60
CA PHE A 121 -7.64 3.60 2.69
C PHE A 121 -6.23 4.06 3.02
N MET A 122 -5.38 4.14 2.00
CA MET A 122 -4.06 4.76 2.06
C MET A 122 -4.07 6.03 1.23
N TYR A 123 -3.48 7.07 1.80
CA TYR A 123 -3.37 8.38 1.20
C TYR A 123 -1.91 8.70 0.87
N PRO A 124 -1.65 9.65 -0.04
CA PRO A 124 -0.32 10.23 -0.18
C PRO A 124 0.17 10.81 1.15
N MET A 125 1.48 10.89 1.28
CA MET A 125 2.14 11.47 2.45
C MET A 125 1.65 12.90 2.68
N ASN A 126 1.28 13.24 3.92
CA ASN A 126 0.78 14.57 4.27
C ASN A 126 1.92 15.55 4.59
N PHE A 127 1.58 16.79 4.94
CA PHE A 127 2.58 17.82 5.25
C PHE A 127 3.40 17.52 6.52
N GLU A 128 2.78 16.91 7.54
CA GLU A 128 3.47 16.56 8.79
C GLU A 128 4.52 15.47 8.53
N GLU A 129 4.16 14.43 7.79
CA GLU A 129 5.09 13.37 7.37
C GLU A 129 6.19 13.91 6.43
N PHE A 130 5.86 14.88 5.57
CA PHE A 130 6.87 15.58 4.77
C PHE A 130 7.87 16.33 5.65
N ALA A 131 7.41 17.03 6.69
CA ALA A 131 8.29 17.72 7.62
C ALA A 131 9.19 16.73 8.38
N TRP A 132 8.67 15.57 8.78
CA TRP A 132 9.48 14.49 9.37
C TRP A 132 10.57 14.00 8.41
N LEU A 133 10.23 13.82 7.12
CA LEU A 133 11.19 13.44 6.09
C LEU A 133 12.31 14.48 5.92
N MET A 134 12.00 15.75 6.15
CA MET A 134 12.95 16.88 6.10
C MET A 134 13.67 17.13 7.44
N ASP A 135 13.53 16.22 8.40
CA ASP A 135 14.15 16.29 9.74
C ASP A 135 13.64 17.50 10.57
N GLU A 136 12.39 17.94 10.31
CA GLU A 136 11.71 19.08 10.94
C GLU A 136 10.59 18.66 11.92
N GLU A 137 10.67 17.46 12.51
CA GLU A 137 9.71 16.99 13.52
C GLU A 137 9.54 17.95 14.72
N PRO A 138 10.60 18.55 15.29
CA PRO A 138 10.44 19.54 16.37
C PRO A 138 9.60 20.75 15.98
N LEU A 139 9.65 21.17 14.71
CA LEU A 139 8.85 22.29 14.19
C LEU A 139 7.36 21.93 14.17
N ILE A 140 7.00 20.71 13.77
CA ILE A 140 5.61 20.23 13.82
C ILE A 140 5.07 20.22 15.25
N ILE A 141 5.86 19.73 16.22
CA ILE A 141 5.48 19.72 17.63
C ILE A 141 5.21 21.15 18.11
N TYR A 142 6.09 22.10 17.76
CA TYR A 142 5.92 23.51 18.12
C TYR A 142 4.67 24.14 17.48
N ILE A 143 4.41 23.85 16.19
CA ILE A 143 3.19 24.27 15.50
C ILE A 143 1.94 23.78 16.24
N ARG A 144 1.91 22.51 16.63
CA ARG A 144 0.78 21.91 17.35
C ARG A 144 0.56 22.60 18.70
N GLN A 145 1.62 22.85 19.47
CA GLN A 145 1.53 23.56 20.74
C GLN A 145 1.01 25.00 20.59
N CYS A 146 1.48 25.74 19.58
CA CYS A 146 1.00 27.09 19.30
C CYS A 146 -0.48 27.09 18.89
N PHE A 147 -0.89 26.11 18.07
CA PHE A 147 -2.27 25.92 17.66
C PHE A 147 -3.19 25.66 18.87
N ASP A 148 -2.81 24.73 19.74
CA ASP A 148 -3.58 24.39 20.94
C ASP A 148 -3.74 25.58 21.89
N LYS A 149 -2.67 26.38 22.05
CA LYS A 149 -2.65 27.59 22.87
C LYS A 149 -3.26 28.81 22.17
N LYS A 150 -3.61 28.71 20.88
CA LYS A 150 -4.09 29.81 20.03
C LYS A 150 -3.17 31.03 20.03
N VAL A 151 -1.86 30.78 20.03
CA VAL A 151 -0.83 31.82 19.92
C VAL A 151 -0.14 31.72 18.57
N PRO A 152 0.33 32.83 17.99
CA PRO A 152 1.10 32.78 16.75
C PRO A 152 2.43 32.07 16.96
N LEU A 153 2.95 31.47 15.88
CA LEU A 153 4.35 31.08 15.81
C LEU A 153 5.24 32.32 15.88
N GLU A 154 6.41 32.19 16.51
CA GLU A 154 7.46 33.19 16.36
C GLU A 154 7.82 33.40 14.88
N GLN A 155 8.09 34.65 14.52
CA GLN A 155 8.19 35.08 13.12
C GLN A 155 9.18 34.26 12.27
N GLY A 156 10.34 33.90 12.85
CA GLY A 156 11.34 33.08 12.16
C GLY A 156 10.84 31.66 11.86
N PHE A 157 10.18 31.02 12.83
CA PHE A 157 9.59 29.69 12.67
C PHE A 157 8.37 29.71 11.76
N HIS A 158 7.57 30.79 11.78
CA HIS A 158 6.49 30.97 10.82
C HIS A 158 7.01 31.04 9.38
N ALA A 159 8.04 31.85 9.13
CA ALA A 159 8.66 31.96 7.81
C ALA A 159 9.24 30.62 7.33
N LYS A 160 9.93 29.90 8.22
CA LYS A 160 10.46 28.54 7.95
C LYS A 160 9.33 27.55 7.61
N THR A 161 8.27 27.56 8.40
CA THR A 161 7.08 26.70 8.17
C THR A 161 6.44 26.98 6.82
N MET A 162 6.27 28.26 6.46
CA MET A 162 5.68 28.65 5.19
C MET A 162 6.57 28.25 4.00
N LEU A 163 7.89 28.29 4.14
CA LEU A 163 8.81 27.78 3.12
C LEU A 163 8.64 26.26 2.94
N LEU A 164 8.66 25.51 4.03
CA LEU A 164 8.51 24.05 4.01
C LEU A 164 7.15 23.63 3.43
N PHE A 165 6.09 24.34 3.79
CA PHE A 165 4.75 24.11 3.27
C PHE A 165 4.67 24.37 1.76
N ARG A 166 5.30 25.44 1.26
CA ARG A 166 5.36 25.72 -0.19
C ARG A 166 6.16 24.65 -0.93
N GLN A 167 7.24 24.15 -0.36
CA GLN A 167 8.00 23.03 -0.93
C GLN A 167 7.11 21.78 -1.05
N TYR A 168 6.38 21.44 0.01
CA TYR A 168 5.40 20.35 -0.02
C TYR A 168 4.33 20.55 -1.09
N MET A 169 3.78 21.76 -1.24
CA MET A 169 2.77 22.06 -2.27
C MET A 169 3.30 21.87 -3.71
N ILE A 170 4.60 22.06 -3.94
CA ILE A 170 5.24 21.87 -5.25
C ILE A 170 5.56 20.39 -5.48
N VAL A 171 6.11 19.70 -4.49
CA VAL A 171 6.56 18.31 -4.62
C VAL A 171 5.39 17.31 -4.53
N GLY A 172 4.41 17.63 -3.68
CA GLY A 172 3.26 16.80 -3.33
C GLY A 172 3.60 15.63 -2.39
N GLY A 173 2.59 14.83 -2.05
CA GLY A 173 2.70 13.71 -1.11
C GLY A 173 3.10 12.36 -1.71
N MET A 174 3.47 12.31 -3.00
CA MET A 174 3.78 11.03 -3.66
C MET A 174 5.18 10.53 -3.23
N PRO A 175 5.32 9.30 -2.70
CA PRO A 175 6.58 8.82 -2.13
C PRO A 175 7.79 8.92 -3.07
N LYS A 176 7.60 8.64 -4.38
CA LYS A 176 8.67 8.76 -5.38
C LYS A 176 9.13 10.21 -5.57
N SER A 177 8.21 11.16 -5.63
CA SER A 177 8.52 12.59 -5.75
C SER A 177 9.31 13.08 -4.54
N LEU A 178 8.89 12.64 -3.35
CA LEU A 178 9.52 12.98 -2.08
C LEU A 178 10.93 12.40 -1.94
N SER A 179 11.11 11.13 -2.30
CA SER A 179 12.43 10.47 -2.30
C SER A 179 13.42 11.16 -3.23
N ALA A 180 12.98 11.54 -4.43
CA ALA A 180 13.80 12.31 -5.37
C ALA A 180 14.17 13.69 -4.80
N TYR A 181 13.20 14.39 -4.21
CA TYR A 181 13.42 15.71 -3.61
C TYR A 181 14.40 15.69 -2.43
N ARG A 182 14.27 14.70 -1.52
CA ARG A 182 15.19 14.52 -0.39
C ARG A 182 16.61 14.22 -0.86
N SER A 183 16.74 13.40 -1.90
CA SER A 183 18.05 13.06 -2.45
C SER A 183 18.74 14.27 -3.08
N PHE A 184 18.00 15.08 -3.84
CA PHE A 184 18.52 16.32 -4.43
C PHE A 184 18.92 17.36 -3.38
N SER A 185 18.05 17.60 -2.40
CA SER A 185 18.30 18.59 -1.34
C SER A 185 19.51 18.27 -0.47
N LYS A 186 19.80 16.98 -0.21
CA LYS A 186 21.03 16.56 0.48
C LYS A 186 22.31 16.84 -0.33
N VAL A 187 22.25 16.74 -1.65
CA VAL A 187 23.40 17.02 -2.54
C VAL A 187 23.70 18.52 -2.61
N SER A 188 22.67 19.37 -2.62
CA SER A 188 22.85 20.83 -2.70
C SER A 188 23.47 21.48 -1.45
N ILE A 189 23.54 20.76 -0.32
CA ILE A 189 24.14 21.25 0.94
C ILE A 189 25.65 20.90 1.01
N LEU A 190 26.13 20.04 0.10
CA LEU A 190 27.52 19.57 0.06
C LEU A 190 28.36 20.24 -1.05
N ALA A 191 27.84 21.29 -1.71
CA ALA A 191 28.53 22.09 -2.72
C ALA A 191 28.64 23.55 -2.25
#